data_AF-A0A6G3MGX9-F1
#
_entry.id   AF-A0A6G3MGX9-F1
#
_cell.length_a   1.000
_cell.length_b   1.000
_cell.length_c   1.000
_cell.angle_alpha   90.00
_cell.angle_beta   90.00
_cell.angle_gamma   90.00
#
_symmetry.space_group_name_H-M   'P 1'
#
loop_
_entity.id
_entity.type
_entity.pdbx_description
1 polymer ?
#
loop_
_entity_poly.entity_id
_entity_poly.type
_entity_poly.pdbx_seq_one_letter_code
_entity_poly.pdbx_strand_id
1 'polypeptide(L)'
;FERIYPKTLAESWDKVGLIICPDWHVKIHKILIANDLTMSVVQLAKSKNIDLIICYHPLIFSSLSTISVHGTWQEKVAIECVKSNISVYSFHTIVDNMMHGLNDFVANKFSHCSIKPIQKMECEKFSRCFEVGKKELLKGIVDVLEKSNVFLSYDYAHSLEHIFFRSNPPDNFLSFFPLKEVDPLQFYAPVGSGRRIKLSTFTSLQDVVDTVKKLCSINTVSIATNSDLSIKVTMFC
;
A
#
# COMPACT_ATOMS: atom_id res chain seq x y z
N PHE A 1 -10.64 -1.77 -0.42
CA PHE A 1 -9.21 -1.56 -0.68
C PHE A 1 -8.85 -0.07 -0.72
N GLU A 2 -9.37 0.73 -1.68
CA GLU A 2 -9.02 2.16 -1.84
C GLU A 2 -9.25 3.07 -0.62
N ARG A 3 -10.08 2.65 0.34
CA ARG A 3 -10.23 3.35 1.62
C ARG A 3 -8.98 3.30 2.48
N ILE A 4 -8.34 2.13 2.54
CA ILE A 4 -7.08 1.89 3.26
C ILE A 4 -5.92 2.42 2.41
N TYR A 5 -6.01 2.23 1.09
CA TYR A 5 -5.01 2.65 0.12
C TYR A 5 -5.53 3.77 -0.80
N PRO A 6 -5.69 5.02 -0.31
CA PRO A 6 -6.25 6.09 -1.11
C PRO A 6 -5.34 6.47 -2.26
N LYS A 7 -5.95 6.73 -3.43
CA LYS A 7 -5.26 7.18 -4.64
C LYS A 7 -4.53 8.51 -4.47
N THR A 8 -4.90 9.31 -3.47
CA THR A 8 -4.21 10.57 -3.12
C THR A 8 -2.77 10.37 -2.66
N LEU A 9 -2.38 9.13 -2.31
CA LEU A 9 -1.00 8.78 -1.99
C LEU A 9 -0.16 8.39 -3.21
N ALA A 10 -0.76 8.29 -4.40
CA ALA A 10 -0.01 8.11 -5.62
C ALA A 10 0.77 9.38 -5.97
N GLU A 11 1.91 9.21 -6.62
CA GLU A 11 2.62 10.32 -7.22
C GLU A 11 1.77 10.98 -8.33
N SER A 12 1.97 12.28 -8.54
CA SER A 12 1.14 13.07 -9.47
C SER A 12 1.22 12.62 -10.93
N TRP A 13 2.32 11.96 -11.31
CA TRP A 13 2.57 11.41 -12.64
C TRP A 13 2.04 9.99 -12.81
N ASP A 14 1.62 9.34 -11.73
CA ASP A 14 1.35 7.90 -11.72
C ASP A 14 -0.06 7.55 -12.22
N LYS A 15 -0.20 6.36 -12.81
CA LYS A 15 -1.47 5.79 -13.26
C LYS A 15 -1.83 4.58 -12.40
N VAL A 16 -2.55 4.87 -11.32
CA VAL A 16 -3.05 3.90 -10.35
C VAL A 16 -4.57 3.73 -10.50
N GLY A 17 -5.12 2.65 -9.96
CA GLY A 17 -6.55 2.38 -10.04
C GLY A 17 -6.89 1.21 -10.95
N LEU A 18 -8.16 1.16 -11.36
CA LEU A 18 -8.66 0.22 -12.35
C LEU A 18 -8.09 0.61 -13.72
N ILE A 19 -7.20 -0.24 -14.26
CA ILE A 19 -6.51 -0.03 -15.54
C ILE A 19 -7.27 -0.69 -16.69
N ILE A 20 -7.85 -1.87 -16.45
CA ILE A 20 -8.64 -2.61 -17.44
C ILE A 20 -9.95 -3.05 -16.77
N CYS A 21 -11.07 -2.71 -17.39
CA CYS A 21 -12.40 -3.15 -17.00
C CYS A 21 -13.09 -3.72 -18.24
N PRO A 22 -13.15 -5.05 -18.40
CA PRO A 22 -13.86 -5.67 -19.51
C PRO A 22 -15.37 -5.42 -19.45
N ASP A 23 -15.95 -5.47 -18.25
CA ASP A 23 -17.35 -5.19 -17.97
C ASP A 23 -17.51 -4.73 -16.51
N TRP A 24 -18.29 -3.67 -16.29
CA TRP A 24 -18.58 -3.10 -14.98
C TRP A 24 -19.48 -3.98 -14.11
N HIS A 25 -20.19 -4.93 -14.71
CA HIS A 25 -21.14 -5.80 -14.03
C HIS A 25 -20.53 -7.14 -13.59
N VAL A 26 -19.25 -7.39 -13.90
CA VAL A 26 -18.56 -8.61 -13.50
C VAL A 26 -18.47 -8.69 -11.98
N LYS A 27 -19.04 -9.74 -11.41
CA LYS A 27 -18.87 -10.06 -10.00
C LYS A 27 -17.47 -10.64 -9.80
N ILE A 28 -16.71 -10.01 -8.91
CA ILE A 28 -15.37 -10.48 -8.54
C ILE A 28 -15.49 -11.56 -7.46
N HIS A 29 -15.10 -12.79 -7.79
CA HIS A 29 -15.08 -13.93 -6.88
C HIS A 29 -13.65 -14.33 -6.50
N LYS A 30 -12.70 -14.18 -7.42
CA LYS A 30 -11.30 -14.51 -7.21
C LYS A 30 -10.36 -13.41 -7.67
N ILE A 31 -9.34 -13.18 -6.86
CA ILE A 31 -8.33 -12.16 -7.08
C ILE A 31 -6.96 -12.83 -7.18
N LEU A 32 -6.13 -12.37 -8.13
CA LEU A 32 -4.71 -12.71 -8.21
C LEU A 32 -3.89 -11.45 -7.94
N ILE A 33 -2.88 -11.55 -7.09
CA ILE A 33 -1.91 -10.48 -6.86
C ILE A 33 -0.65 -10.81 -7.66
N ALA A 34 -0.11 -9.82 -8.38
CA ALA A 34 1.10 -9.95 -9.18
C ALA A 34 2.00 -8.71 -9.01
N ASN A 35 3.31 -8.85 -9.23
CA ASN A 35 4.17 -7.68 -9.36
C ASN A 35 3.96 -7.03 -10.73
N ASP A 36 4.21 -7.81 -11.78
CA ASP A 36 4.07 -7.43 -13.18
C ASP A 36 2.95 -8.20 -13.86
N LEU A 37 2.14 -7.49 -14.66
CA LEU A 37 1.13 -8.13 -15.48
C LEU A 37 1.73 -8.61 -16.81
N THR A 38 2.19 -9.85 -16.84
CA THR A 38 2.71 -10.50 -18.05
C THR A 38 1.67 -11.42 -18.69
N MET A 39 1.92 -11.86 -19.92
CA MET A 39 1.04 -12.84 -20.58
C MET A 39 0.93 -14.16 -19.79
N SER A 40 2.00 -14.62 -19.14
CA SER A 40 1.95 -15.83 -18.31
C SER A 40 1.07 -15.66 -17.08
N VAL A 41 1.06 -14.46 -16.47
CA VAL A 41 0.13 -14.12 -15.37
C VAL A 41 -1.32 -14.16 -15.85
N VAL A 42 -1.61 -13.65 -17.05
CA VAL A 42 -2.96 -13.72 -17.64
C VAL A 42 -3.36 -15.17 -17.92
N GLN A 43 -2.48 -16.00 -18.49
CA GLN A 43 -2.79 -17.42 -18.72
C GLN A 43 -3.01 -18.18 -17.41
N LEU A 44 -2.23 -17.89 -16.35
CA LEU A 44 -2.48 -18.42 -15.02
C LEU A 44 -3.85 -18.00 -14.49
N ALA A 45 -4.18 -16.71 -14.58
CA ALA A 45 -5.45 -16.16 -14.14
C ALA A 45 -6.64 -16.85 -14.84
N LYS A 46 -6.56 -17.06 -16.16
CA LYS A 46 -7.53 -17.85 -16.93
C LYS A 46 -7.65 -19.27 -16.41
N SER A 47 -6.53 -19.98 -16.25
CA SER A 47 -6.53 -21.38 -15.78
C SER A 47 -7.13 -21.56 -14.37
N LYS A 48 -7.16 -20.49 -13.57
CA LYS A 48 -7.69 -20.49 -12.20
C LYS A 48 -9.06 -19.82 -12.07
N ASN A 49 -9.62 -19.35 -13.18
CA ASN A 49 -10.87 -18.57 -13.23
C ASN A 49 -10.80 -17.37 -12.29
N ILE A 50 -9.76 -16.54 -12.43
CA ILE A 50 -9.58 -15.28 -11.70
C ILE A 50 -10.35 -14.17 -12.42
N ASP A 51 -11.07 -13.34 -11.66
CA ASP A 51 -11.88 -12.25 -12.21
C ASP A 51 -11.15 -10.89 -12.16
N LEU A 52 -10.24 -10.74 -11.20
CA LEU A 52 -9.47 -9.51 -10.99
C LEU A 52 -7.99 -9.82 -10.73
N ILE A 53 -7.13 -9.18 -11.50
CA ILE A 53 -5.69 -9.13 -11.21
C ILE A 53 -5.38 -7.77 -10.57
N ILE A 54 -4.66 -7.82 -9.46
CA ILE A 54 -4.12 -6.67 -8.77
C ILE A 54 -2.60 -6.69 -8.98
N CYS A 55 -2.06 -5.71 -9.69
CA CYS A 55 -0.64 -5.61 -9.99
C CYS A 55 0.05 -4.45 -9.26
N TYR A 56 1.35 -4.57 -9.02
CA TYR A 56 2.16 -3.46 -8.50
C TYR A 56 2.48 -2.47 -9.62
N HIS A 57 3.06 -2.93 -10.73
CA HIS A 57 3.33 -2.08 -11.88
C HIS A 57 2.11 -1.97 -12.80
N PRO A 58 1.70 -0.75 -13.21
CA PRO A 58 0.59 -0.58 -14.13
C PRO A 58 1.00 -1.03 -15.54
N LEU A 59 0.23 -1.94 -16.14
CA LEU A 59 0.48 -2.40 -17.51
C LEU A 59 0.49 -1.24 -18.52
N ILE A 60 -0.45 -0.30 -18.35
CA ILE A 60 -0.65 0.86 -19.22
C ILE A 60 -0.18 2.11 -18.49
N PHE A 61 1.14 2.31 -18.46
CA PHE A 61 1.76 3.48 -17.82
C PHE A 61 1.60 4.76 -18.65
N SER A 62 1.83 4.66 -19.95
CA SER A 62 1.57 5.74 -20.92
C SER A 62 0.25 5.49 -21.63
N SER A 63 -0.42 6.57 -22.06
CA SER A 63 -1.68 6.43 -22.82
C SER A 63 -1.41 5.71 -24.14
N LEU A 64 -2.18 4.67 -24.44
CA LEU A 64 -2.10 3.96 -25.72
C LEU A 64 -2.92 4.72 -26.77
N SER A 65 -2.28 5.14 -27.85
CA SER A 65 -2.96 5.77 -28.99
C SER A 65 -3.64 4.74 -29.90
N THR A 66 -3.10 3.51 -29.93
CA THR A 66 -3.60 2.38 -30.72
C THR A 66 -3.54 1.12 -29.86
N ILE A 67 -4.50 0.21 -30.05
CA ILE A 67 -4.52 -1.12 -29.44
C ILE A 67 -4.74 -2.15 -30.54
N SER A 68 -3.75 -3.02 -30.78
CA SER A 68 -3.78 -4.03 -31.83
C SER A 68 -3.22 -5.37 -31.35
N VAL A 69 -3.78 -6.48 -31.85
CA VAL A 69 -3.24 -7.83 -31.65
C VAL A 69 -1.84 -8.00 -32.26
N HIS A 70 -1.47 -7.12 -33.18
CA HIS A 70 -0.13 -7.06 -33.79
C HIS A 70 0.77 -5.99 -33.15
N GLY A 71 0.27 -5.25 -32.15
CA GLY A 71 0.98 -4.17 -31.49
C GLY A 71 2.01 -4.62 -30.45
N THR A 72 2.25 -3.75 -29.48
CA THR A 72 3.20 -3.98 -28.37
C THR A 72 2.79 -5.15 -27.48
N TRP A 73 3.71 -5.61 -26.63
CA TRP A 73 3.39 -6.68 -25.68
C TRP A 73 2.32 -6.24 -24.67
N GLN A 74 2.31 -4.97 -24.26
CA GLN A 74 1.30 -4.40 -23.37
C GLN A 74 -0.09 -4.44 -24.02
N GLU A 75 -0.20 -4.03 -25.29
CA GLU A 75 -1.47 -4.10 -26.04
C GLU A 75 -2.01 -5.52 -26.12
N LYS A 76 -1.15 -6.49 -26.44
CA LYS A 76 -1.53 -7.92 -26.52
C LYS A 76 -2.04 -8.45 -25.18
N VAL A 77 -1.36 -8.11 -24.08
CA VAL A 77 -1.78 -8.48 -22.73
C VAL A 77 -3.10 -7.81 -22.36
N ALA A 78 -3.28 -6.53 -22.68
CA ALA A 78 -4.51 -5.80 -22.41
C ALA A 78 -5.70 -6.40 -23.17
N ILE A 79 -5.53 -6.69 -24.47
CA ILE A 79 -6.53 -7.37 -25.30
C ILE A 79 -6.91 -8.72 -24.70
N GLU A 80 -5.94 -9.51 -24.24
CA GLU A 80 -6.21 -10.82 -23.66
C GLU A 80 -6.97 -10.73 -22.34
N CYS A 81 -6.66 -9.74 -21.48
CA CYS A 81 -7.42 -9.47 -20.27
C CYS A 81 -8.89 -9.15 -20.59
N VAL A 82 -9.11 -8.27 -21.57
CA VAL A 82 -10.47 -7.91 -22.00
C VAL A 82 -11.23 -9.13 -22.55
N LYS A 83 -10.61 -9.90 -23.44
CA LYS A 83 -11.22 -11.11 -24.03
C LYS A 83 -11.52 -12.19 -23.00
N SER A 84 -10.73 -12.26 -21.93
CA SER A 84 -10.87 -13.26 -20.87
C SER A 84 -11.79 -12.81 -19.74
N ASN A 85 -12.38 -11.62 -19.84
CA ASN A 85 -13.20 -11.00 -18.80
C ASN A 85 -12.47 -10.82 -17.47
N ILE A 86 -11.17 -10.50 -17.53
CA ILE A 86 -10.32 -10.27 -16.37
C ILE A 86 -10.09 -8.77 -16.19
N SER A 87 -10.53 -8.23 -15.05
CA SER A 87 -10.24 -6.86 -14.64
C SER A 87 -8.80 -6.71 -14.15
N VAL A 88 -8.22 -5.52 -14.30
CA VAL A 88 -6.86 -5.23 -13.83
C VAL A 88 -6.85 -3.94 -13.03
N TYR A 89 -6.30 -4.00 -11.82
CA TYR A 89 -6.08 -2.87 -10.94
C TYR A 89 -4.59 -2.72 -10.61
N SER A 90 -4.06 -1.49 -10.59
CA SER A 90 -2.67 -1.20 -10.18
C SER A 90 -2.57 -0.26 -8.98
N PHE A 91 -1.71 -0.55 -8.00
CA PHE A 91 -1.46 0.35 -6.86
C PHE A 91 -0.20 1.20 -6.99
N HIS A 92 0.89 0.62 -7.51
CA HIS A 92 2.18 1.27 -7.74
C HIS A 92 2.62 2.20 -6.59
N THR A 93 2.81 3.50 -6.86
CA THR A 93 3.35 4.45 -5.88
C THR A 93 2.49 4.64 -4.64
N ILE A 94 1.19 4.30 -4.68
CA ILE A 94 0.35 4.28 -3.46
C ILE A 94 1.00 3.40 -2.39
N VAL A 95 1.49 2.22 -2.76
CA VAL A 95 2.06 1.24 -1.82
C VAL A 95 3.48 1.63 -1.42
N ASP A 96 4.20 2.37 -2.26
CA ASP A 96 5.53 2.89 -1.92
C ASP A 96 5.45 4.01 -0.89
N ASN A 97 4.42 4.84 -1.01
CA ASN A 97 4.22 6.04 -0.20
C ASN A 97 3.49 5.75 1.12
N MET A 98 2.76 4.64 1.21
CA MET A 98 1.96 4.33 2.39
C MET A 98 2.78 3.96 3.62
N MET A 99 2.22 4.29 4.79
CA MET A 99 2.59 3.65 6.05
C MET A 99 2.34 2.12 5.96
N HIS A 100 3.28 1.33 6.48
CA HIS A 100 3.29 -0.13 6.37
C HIS A 100 3.27 -0.63 4.92
N GLY A 101 3.63 0.23 3.97
CA GLY A 101 3.79 -0.09 2.57
C GLY A 101 5.10 -0.83 2.26
N LEU A 102 5.45 -0.88 0.97
CA LEU A 102 6.63 -1.61 0.49
C LEU A 102 7.91 -1.13 1.18
N ASN A 103 8.11 0.19 1.24
CA ASN A 103 9.31 0.77 1.81
C ASN A 103 9.41 0.58 3.33
N ASP A 104 8.27 0.54 4.05
CA ASP A 104 8.27 0.18 5.47
C ASP A 104 8.55 -1.31 5.68
N PHE A 105 8.05 -2.18 4.81
CA PHE A 105 8.34 -3.62 4.88
C PHE A 105 9.84 -3.89 4.77
N VAL A 106 10.54 -3.20 3.86
CA VAL A 106 11.99 -3.27 3.73
C VAL A 106 12.68 -2.62 4.93
N ALA A 107 12.23 -1.43 5.35
CA ALA A 107 12.88 -0.68 6.42
C ALA A 107 12.80 -1.38 7.78
N ASN A 108 11.67 -2.02 8.10
CA ASN A 108 11.47 -2.75 9.37
C ASN A 108 12.34 -4.00 9.52
N LYS A 109 13.07 -4.39 8.48
CA LYS A 109 14.05 -5.48 8.56
C LYS A 109 15.36 -5.06 9.21
N PHE A 110 15.61 -3.75 9.30
CA PHE A 110 16.73 -3.20 10.05
C PHE A 110 16.30 -3.02 11.51
N SER A 111 16.97 -3.72 12.44
CA SER A 111 16.68 -3.63 13.87
C SER A 111 17.14 -2.30 14.49
N HIS A 112 16.47 -1.86 15.55
CA HIS A 112 16.87 -0.70 16.36
C HIS A 112 17.13 0.58 15.54
N CYS A 113 16.19 0.95 14.67
CA CYS A 113 16.34 2.09 13.79
C CYS A 113 15.15 3.07 13.91
N SER A 114 15.38 4.33 13.53
CA SER A 114 14.30 5.29 13.32
C SER A 114 14.03 5.41 11.82
N ILE A 115 12.77 5.29 11.42
CA ILE A 115 12.32 5.28 10.03
C ILE A 115 11.52 6.56 9.75
N LYS A 116 11.83 7.25 8.65
CA LYS A 116 11.07 8.41 8.15
C LYS A 116 11.07 8.42 6.61
N PRO A 117 10.03 8.93 5.93
CA PRO A 117 10.06 9.18 4.50
C PRO A 117 11.25 10.03 4.07
N ILE A 118 11.71 9.79 2.85
CA ILE A 118 12.73 10.62 2.20
C ILE A 118 12.07 11.90 1.74
N GLN A 119 10.97 11.78 1.00
CA GLN A 119 10.11 12.89 0.64
C GLN A 119 8.77 12.73 1.37
N LYS A 120 8.46 13.67 2.25
CA LYS A 120 7.18 13.66 2.97
C LYS A 120 6.06 14.07 2.02
N MET A 121 4.97 13.32 2.04
CA MET A 121 3.72 13.73 1.43
C MET A 121 2.76 14.28 2.48
N GLU A 122 1.95 15.25 2.10
CA GLU A 122 0.77 15.59 2.87
C GLU A 122 -0.30 14.52 2.61
N CYS A 123 -0.84 13.96 3.68
CA CYS A 123 -2.02 13.11 3.61
C CYS A 123 -3.20 13.90 4.17
N GLU A 124 -4.39 13.67 3.61
CA GLU A 124 -5.63 14.25 4.13
C GLU A 124 -5.70 14.00 5.64
N LYS A 125 -5.84 15.10 6.40
CA LYS A 125 -5.92 15.06 7.85
C LYS A 125 -7.19 14.33 8.27
N PHE A 126 -7.07 13.32 9.13
CA PHE A 126 -8.24 12.82 9.84
C PHE A 126 -8.85 13.98 10.63
N SER A 127 -10.16 14.15 10.53
CA SER A 127 -10.91 15.11 11.34
C SER A 127 -10.75 14.86 12.83
N ARG A 128 -10.78 13.60 13.30
CA ARG A 128 -10.66 13.22 14.71
C ARG A 128 -10.06 11.83 14.90
N CYS A 129 -9.44 11.58 16.06
CA CYS A 129 -8.95 10.28 16.50
C CYS A 129 -9.36 10.01 17.94
N PHE A 130 -9.75 8.78 18.27
CA PHE A 130 -10.19 8.38 19.60
C PHE A 130 -9.48 7.11 20.07
N GLU A 131 -9.06 7.08 21.33
CA GLU A 131 -8.43 5.91 21.97
C GLU A 131 -9.49 4.93 22.53
N VAL A 132 -9.31 3.63 22.29
CA VAL A 132 -10.24 2.56 22.68
C VAL A 132 -9.57 1.59 23.65
N GLY A 133 -9.97 1.65 24.93
CA GLY A 133 -9.32 0.88 25.99
C GLY A 133 -9.94 -0.50 26.32
N LYS A 134 -11.07 -0.90 25.71
CA LYS A 134 -11.80 -2.14 26.12
C LYS A 134 -12.43 -2.91 24.94
N LYS A 135 -12.28 -4.24 24.94
CA LYS A 135 -12.85 -5.15 23.92
C LYS A 135 -14.37 -5.20 23.88
N GLU A 136 -15.10 -4.99 24.99
CA GLU A 136 -16.57 -4.90 24.93
C GLU A 136 -17.05 -3.59 24.29
N LEU A 137 -16.28 -2.51 24.46
CA LEU A 137 -16.57 -1.19 23.91
C LEU A 137 -16.50 -1.20 22.38
N LEU A 138 -15.54 -1.96 21.84
CA LEU A 138 -15.35 -2.19 20.41
C LEU A 138 -16.61 -2.63 19.69
N LYS A 139 -17.31 -3.62 20.24
CA LYS A 139 -18.54 -4.15 19.62
C LYS A 139 -19.63 -3.08 19.56
N GLY A 140 -19.83 -2.35 20.65
CA GLY A 140 -20.77 -1.23 20.68
C GLY A 140 -20.43 -0.13 19.67
N ILE A 141 -19.14 0.23 19.57
CA ILE A 141 -18.67 1.25 18.63
C ILE A 141 -18.90 0.83 17.18
N VAL A 142 -18.61 -0.43 16.86
CA VAL A 142 -18.88 -1.00 15.52
C VAL A 142 -20.36 -0.93 15.20
N ASP A 143 -21.23 -1.37 16.11
CA ASP A 143 -22.69 -1.36 15.92
C ASP A 143 -23.24 0.06 15.70
N VAL A 144 -22.70 1.08 16.37
CA VAL A 144 -23.14 2.49 16.23
C VAL A 144 -22.66 3.10 14.92
N LEU A 145 -21.41 2.82 14.53
CA LEU A 145 -20.82 3.38 13.32
C LEU A 145 -21.42 2.75 12.06
N GLU A 146 -21.68 1.44 12.05
CA GLU A 146 -22.39 0.76 10.97
C GLU A 146 -23.80 1.32 10.75
N LYS A 147 -24.54 1.61 11.83
CA LYS A 147 -25.87 2.26 11.76
C LYS A 147 -25.82 3.70 11.24
N SER A 148 -24.66 4.34 11.30
CA SER A 148 -24.45 5.74 10.93
C SER A 148 -23.84 5.89 9.52
N ASN A 149 -23.85 4.84 8.69
CA ASN A 149 -23.14 4.78 7.40
C ASN A 149 -21.62 5.03 7.50
N VAL A 150 -21.03 4.92 8.69
CA VAL A 150 -19.59 5.01 8.91
C VAL A 150 -19.01 3.60 8.90
N PHE A 151 -18.25 3.28 7.86
CA PHE A 151 -17.64 1.97 7.71
C PHE A 151 -16.28 1.93 8.41
N LEU A 152 -16.17 1.06 9.42
CA LEU A 152 -14.92 0.76 10.08
C LEU A 152 -14.13 -0.30 9.31
N SER A 153 -12.82 -0.10 9.19
CA SER A 153 -11.89 -1.10 8.68
C SER A 153 -10.84 -1.35 9.75
N TYR A 154 -10.84 -2.54 10.36
CA TYR A 154 -9.88 -2.94 11.37
C TYR A 154 -9.41 -4.38 11.15
N ASP A 155 -8.18 -4.66 11.54
CA ASP A 155 -7.57 -5.99 11.45
C ASP A 155 -7.98 -6.81 12.69
N TYR A 156 -8.73 -7.90 12.49
CA TYR A 156 -9.25 -8.76 13.58
C TYR A 156 -8.14 -9.42 14.41
N ALA A 157 -6.89 -9.40 13.93
CA ALA A 157 -5.75 -10.01 14.60
C ALA A 157 -5.17 -9.17 15.76
N HIS A 158 -5.49 -7.88 15.87
CA HIS A 158 -4.90 -6.97 16.85
C HIS A 158 -5.95 -6.31 17.75
N SER A 159 -5.56 -5.91 18.96
CA SER A 159 -6.37 -5.03 19.81
C SER A 159 -6.57 -3.70 19.10
N LEU A 160 -7.82 -3.29 18.84
CA LEU A 160 -8.06 -1.93 18.34
C LEU A 160 -7.77 -0.95 19.46
N GLU A 161 -6.70 -0.18 19.31
CA GLU A 161 -6.29 0.83 20.27
C GLU A 161 -6.82 2.23 19.88
N HIS A 162 -7.09 2.46 18.60
CA HIS A 162 -7.49 3.77 18.08
C HIS A 162 -8.55 3.69 16.97
N ILE A 163 -9.42 4.71 16.90
CA ILE A 163 -10.40 4.93 15.82
C ILE A 163 -10.12 6.26 15.15
N PHE A 164 -10.00 6.23 13.82
CA PHE A 164 -9.72 7.41 13.00
C PHE A 164 -10.95 7.80 12.18
N PHE A 165 -11.31 9.09 12.22
CA PHE A 165 -12.42 9.66 11.49
C PHE A 165 -11.90 10.61 10.41
N ARG A 166 -12.18 10.32 9.13
CA ARG A 166 -11.85 11.25 8.03
C ARG A 166 -12.82 12.44 7.93
N SER A 167 -14.07 12.23 8.34
CA SER A 167 -15.11 13.26 8.47
C SER A 167 -15.60 13.26 9.91
N ASN A 168 -16.14 14.40 10.39
CA ASN A 168 -16.65 14.48 11.76
C ASN A 168 -17.59 13.30 12.07
N PRO A 169 -17.37 12.58 13.18
CA PRO A 169 -18.35 11.61 13.65
C PRO A 169 -19.69 12.28 13.92
N PRO A 170 -20.80 11.52 13.96
CA PRO A 170 -22.09 12.04 14.43
C PRO A 170 -21.95 12.75 15.79
N ASP A 171 -22.67 13.85 16.01
CA ASP A 171 -22.54 14.68 17.23
C ASP A 171 -22.76 13.90 18.53
N ASN A 172 -23.51 12.81 18.48
CA ASN A 172 -23.79 11.92 19.61
C ASN A 172 -22.78 10.77 19.78
N PHE A 173 -21.75 10.66 18.94
CA PHE A 173 -20.79 9.55 19.03
C PHE A 173 -20.12 9.46 20.42
N LEU A 174 -19.75 10.61 20.98
CA LEU A 174 -19.13 10.69 22.32
C LEU A 174 -20.11 10.46 23.47
N SER A 175 -21.42 10.60 23.26
CA SER A 175 -22.39 10.31 24.31
C SER A 175 -22.63 8.81 24.49
N PHE A 176 -22.30 8.00 23.47
CA PHE A 176 -22.41 6.54 23.54
C PHE A 176 -21.19 5.86 24.15
N PHE A 177 -20.00 6.48 24.07
CA PHE A 177 -18.75 5.87 24.52
C PHE A 177 -17.87 6.89 25.26
N PRO A 178 -17.33 6.55 26.45
CA PRO A 178 -16.37 7.38 27.17
C PRO A 178 -14.99 7.26 26.51
N LEU A 179 -14.87 7.76 25.28
CA LEU A 179 -13.64 7.76 24.50
C LEU A 179 -12.85 9.04 24.74
N LYS A 180 -11.53 8.90 24.76
CA LYS A 180 -10.62 10.03 24.83
C LYS A 180 -10.25 10.45 23.42
N GLU A 181 -10.59 11.68 23.04
CA GLU A 181 -10.08 12.29 21.82
C GLU A 181 -8.58 12.52 21.96
N VAL A 182 -7.83 12.10 20.95
CA VAL A 182 -6.37 12.23 20.88
C VAL A 182 -5.99 12.91 19.57
N ASP A 183 -4.86 13.62 19.55
CA ASP A 183 -4.39 14.31 18.35
C ASP A 183 -4.11 13.27 17.25
N PRO A 184 -4.83 13.31 16.11
CA PRO A 184 -4.59 12.38 15.01
C PRO A 184 -3.15 12.44 14.50
N LEU A 185 -2.49 13.61 14.58
CA LEU A 185 -1.12 13.84 14.11
C LEU A 185 -0.07 13.05 14.88
N GLN A 186 -0.36 12.61 16.11
CA GLN A 186 0.54 11.76 16.89
C GLN A 186 0.63 10.32 16.35
N PHE A 187 -0.36 9.90 15.56
CA PHE A 187 -0.45 8.58 14.95
C PHE A 187 -0.25 8.60 13.44
N TYR A 188 -0.01 9.78 12.85
CA TYR A 188 0.53 9.83 11.49
C TYR A 188 1.93 9.22 11.54
N ALA A 189 2.07 7.97 11.11
CA ALA A 189 3.35 7.65 10.51
C ALA A 189 3.46 8.51 9.25
N PRO A 190 4.61 9.16 9.05
CA PRO A 190 4.81 10.01 7.90
C PRO A 190 4.67 9.17 6.63
N VAL A 191 3.75 9.57 5.75
CA VAL A 191 3.62 9.04 4.39
C VAL A 191 4.55 9.77 3.44
N GLY A 192 4.83 9.14 2.32
CA GLY A 192 5.62 9.68 1.22
C GLY A 192 6.71 8.74 0.77
N SER A 193 7.46 9.16 -0.23
CA SER A 193 8.34 8.27 -0.98
C SER A 193 9.59 7.87 -0.20
N GLY A 194 9.94 6.60 -0.38
CA GLY A 194 11.09 5.96 0.24
C GLY A 194 11.10 5.98 1.77
N ARG A 195 12.12 5.37 2.36
CA ARG A 195 12.41 5.43 3.79
C ARG A 195 13.88 5.71 4.02
N ARG A 196 14.15 6.78 4.77
CA ARG A 196 15.41 7.06 5.42
C ARG A 196 15.43 6.35 6.77
N ILE A 197 16.41 5.47 6.92
CA ILE A 197 16.66 4.70 8.13
C ILE A 197 17.90 5.26 8.80
N LYS A 198 17.80 5.62 10.07
CA LYS A 198 18.95 5.94 10.91
C LYS A 198 19.19 4.76 11.85
N LEU A 199 20.34 4.11 11.70
CA LEU A 199 20.74 3.00 12.55
C LEU A 199 21.21 3.52 13.92
N SER A 200 20.90 2.77 14.99
CA SER A 200 21.34 3.09 16.35
C SER A 200 22.85 2.91 16.53
N THR A 201 23.44 1.93 15.84
CA THR A 201 24.88 1.67 15.78
C THR A 201 25.40 1.80 14.35
N PHE A 202 26.69 2.06 14.20
CA PHE A 202 27.35 1.98 12.89
C PHE A 202 27.35 0.51 12.43
N THR A 203 27.25 0.32 11.12
CA THR A 203 27.42 -0.99 10.48
C THR A 203 28.39 -0.87 9.31
N SER A 204 29.10 -1.94 8.96
CA SER A 204 29.97 -1.93 7.79
C SER A 204 29.15 -1.99 6.49
N LEU A 205 29.74 -1.53 5.39
CA LEU A 205 29.14 -1.68 4.06
C LEU A 205 28.83 -3.16 3.74
N GLN A 206 29.70 -4.08 4.13
CA GLN A 206 29.51 -5.51 3.91
C GLN A 206 28.27 -6.04 4.65
N ASP A 207 28.05 -5.61 5.90
CA ASP A 207 26.86 -6.01 6.65
C ASP A 207 25.57 -5.52 6.00
N VAL A 208 25.57 -4.30 5.43
CA VAL A 208 24.42 -3.78 4.68
C VAL A 208 24.15 -4.62 3.44
N VAL A 209 25.21 -4.96 2.69
CA VAL A 209 25.12 -5.78 1.49
C VAL A 209 24.55 -7.16 1.82
N ASP A 210 25.08 -7.82 2.85
CA ASP A 210 24.64 -9.16 3.25
C ASP A 210 23.20 -9.14 3.77
N THR A 211 22.83 -8.09 4.50
CA THR A 211 21.45 -7.85 4.92
C THR A 211 20.53 -7.71 3.70
N VAL A 212 20.85 -6.84 2.74
CA VAL A 212 20.04 -6.64 1.53
C VAL A 212 19.93 -7.93 0.71
N LYS A 213 21.03 -8.66 0.51
CA LYS A 213 21.02 -9.96 -0.18
C LYS A 213 20.07 -10.95 0.48
N LYS A 214 20.17 -11.07 1.80
CA LYS A 214 19.31 -11.96 2.60
C LYS A 214 17.84 -11.55 2.53
N LEU A 215 17.55 -10.25 2.62
CA LEU A 215 16.18 -9.74 2.64
C LEU A 215 15.48 -9.87 1.28
N CYS A 216 16.20 -9.55 0.20
CA CYS A 216 15.65 -9.60 -1.14
C CYS A 216 15.82 -10.99 -1.80
N SER A 217 16.45 -11.95 -1.11
CA SER A 217 16.81 -13.26 -1.67
C SER A 217 17.58 -13.14 -2.99
N ILE A 218 18.53 -12.19 -3.05
CA ILE A 218 19.35 -11.91 -4.24
C ILE A 218 20.81 -12.27 -3.99
N ASN A 219 21.50 -12.67 -5.06
CA ASN A 219 22.89 -13.11 -4.98
C ASN A 219 23.89 -11.94 -5.16
N THR A 220 23.46 -10.88 -5.84
CA THR A 220 24.31 -9.76 -6.28
C THR A 220 23.70 -8.43 -5.84
N VAL A 221 24.57 -7.50 -5.47
CA VAL A 221 24.23 -6.10 -5.14
C VAL A 221 25.28 -5.23 -5.81
N SER A 222 24.84 -4.28 -6.63
CA SER A 222 25.71 -3.27 -7.22
C SER A 222 25.90 -2.12 -6.23
N ILE A 223 27.15 -1.75 -5.96
CA ILE A 223 27.49 -0.72 -4.99
C ILE A 223 28.19 0.43 -5.71
N ALA A 224 27.70 1.64 -5.51
CA ALA A 224 28.40 2.87 -5.86
C ALA A 224 28.96 3.49 -4.58
N THR A 225 30.27 3.43 -4.39
CA THR A 225 30.96 4.02 -3.23
C THR A 225 32.28 4.68 -3.65
N ASN A 226 32.72 5.66 -2.88
CA ASN A 226 34.04 6.29 -3.03
C ASN A 226 35.09 5.75 -2.04
N SER A 227 34.72 4.88 -1.08
CA SER A 227 35.62 4.24 -0.09
C SER A 227 34.91 3.20 0.79
N ASP A 228 35.65 2.50 1.66
CA ASP A 228 35.10 1.70 2.76
C ASP A 228 34.54 2.63 3.85
N LEU A 229 33.21 2.78 3.86
CA LEU A 229 32.52 3.71 4.74
C LEU A 229 31.85 2.98 5.91
N SER A 230 31.88 3.62 7.09
CA SER A 230 30.97 3.27 8.18
C SER A 230 29.59 3.89 7.91
N ILE A 231 28.55 3.06 7.88
CA ILE A 231 27.20 3.49 7.49
C ILE A 231 26.36 3.73 8.74
N LYS A 232 25.78 4.93 8.84
CA LYS A 232 24.85 5.33 9.92
C LYS A 232 23.44 5.63 9.42
N VAL A 233 23.31 5.89 8.13
CA VAL A 233 22.04 6.22 7.47
C VAL A 233 21.95 5.42 6.19
N THR A 234 20.85 4.69 6.02
CA THR A 234 20.52 3.97 4.78
C THR A 234 19.20 4.50 4.25
N MET A 235 19.04 4.55 2.93
CA MET A 235 17.84 5.04 2.26
C MET A 235 17.36 4.00 1.28
N PHE A 236 16.05 3.75 1.25
CA PHE A 236 15.37 2.89 0.28
C PHE A 236 14.29 3.72 -0.40
N CYS A 237 14.08 3.52 -1.70
CA CYS A 237 12.99 4.13 -2.46
C CYS A 237 12.17 3.02 -3.10
#